data_AF-A0A354DHU6-F1
#
_entry.id   AF-A0A354DHU6-F1
#
_cell.length_a   1.000
_cell.length_b   1.000
_cell.length_c   1.000
_cell.angle_alpha   90.00
_cell.angle_beta   90.00
_cell.angle_gamma   90.00
#
_symmetry.space_group_name_H-M   'P 1'
#
loop_
_entity.id
_entity.type
_entity.pdbx_description
1 polymer ?
#
loop_
_entity_poly.entity_id
_entity_poly.type
_entity_poly.pdbx_seq_one_letter_code
_entity_poly.pdbx_strand_id
1 'polypeptide(L)' 'YEKEGKISFHVPGHKDGKDFDEEGQARFSPLLSIDGTEVNGLDDLHHPTGAIKEAQLLAAEAFGA' A
#
# COMPACT_ATOMS: atom_id res chain seq x y z
N TYR A 1 -1.29 0.53 -9.50
CA TYR A 1 -0.06 0.86 -8.75
C TYR A 1 1.00 -0.24 -8.82
N GLU A 2 0.91 -1.34 -8.07
CA GLU A 2 1.97 -2.38 -7.99
C GLU A 2 2.39 -2.93 -9.37
N LYS A 3 1.41 -3.36 -10.19
CA LYS A 3 1.63 -3.86 -11.55
C LYS A 3 2.29 -2.88 -12.53
N GLU A 4 2.37 -1.59 -12.20
CA GLU A 4 3.02 -0.59 -13.06
C GLU A 4 4.55 -0.64 -12.96
N GLY A 5 5.12 -1.40 -11.99
CA GLY A 5 6.56 -1.65 -11.91
C GLY A 5 7.41 -0.38 -11.70
N LYS A 6 6.85 0.63 -11.01
CA LYS A 6 7.54 1.90 -10.74
C LYS A 6 8.76 1.68 -9.83
N ILE A 7 9.83 2.42 -10.08
CA ILE A 7 10.98 2.46 -9.17
C ILE A 7 10.67 3.48 -8.07
N SER A 8 10.51 3.01 -6.84
CA SER A 8 10.23 3.88 -5.70
C SER A 8 11.48 4.63 -5.23
N PHE A 9 11.45 5.96 -5.31
CA PHE A 9 12.41 6.85 -4.63
C PHE A 9 11.87 7.36 -3.28
N HIS A 10 10.66 6.95 -2.89
CA HIS A 10 9.98 7.39 -1.69
C HIS A 10 10.21 6.44 -0.50
N VAL A 11 9.71 6.79 0.68
CA VAL A 11 9.50 5.81 1.76
C VAL A 11 8.37 4.82 1.38
N PRO A 12 8.30 3.63 1.97
CA PRO A 12 9.25 3.03 2.94
C PRO A 12 10.63 2.70 2.37
N GLY A 13 11.61 2.54 3.27
CA GLY A 13 13.02 2.33 2.93
C GLY A 13 13.35 0.97 2.31
N HIS A 14 12.46 -0.02 2.40
CA HIS A 14 12.70 -1.36 1.88
C HIS A 14 12.48 -1.51 0.36
N LYS A 15 12.00 -0.46 -0.32
CA LYS A 15 11.89 -0.36 -1.78
C LYS A 15 11.19 -1.56 -2.43
N ASP A 16 9.93 -1.78 -2.04
CA ASP A 16 9.11 -2.90 -2.52
C ASP A 16 9.72 -4.29 -2.16
N GLY A 17 10.58 -4.33 -1.14
CA GLY A 17 11.20 -5.54 -0.61
C GLY A 17 12.58 -5.88 -1.18
N LYS A 18 13.18 -4.96 -1.95
CA LYS A 18 14.54 -5.11 -2.48
C LYS A 18 15.63 -4.95 -1.42
N ASP A 19 15.36 -4.14 -0.39
CA ASP A 19 16.34 -3.81 0.64
C ASP A 19 16.04 -4.57 1.94
N PHE A 20 16.26 -5.88 1.91
CA PHE A 20 16.18 -6.80 3.05
C PHE A 20 17.29 -7.86 2.99
N ASP A 21 17.66 -8.41 4.15
CA ASP A 21 18.48 -9.62 4.25
C ASP A 21 17.68 -10.88 3.89
N GLU A 22 18.36 -12.03 3.80
CA GLU A 22 17.74 -13.29 3.37
C GLU A 22 16.56 -13.71 4.26
N GLU A 23 16.69 -13.52 5.57
CA GLU A 23 15.61 -13.84 6.52
C GLU A 23 14.40 -12.93 6.31
N GLY A 24 14.63 -11.62 6.17
CA GLY A 24 13.58 -10.65 5.91
C GLY A 24 12.88 -10.88 4.59
N GLN A 25 13.62 -11.19 3.52
CA GLN A 25 13.01 -11.50 2.21
C GLN A 25 12.13 -12.76 2.30
N ALA A 26 12.63 -13.84 2.91
CA ALA A 26 11.87 -15.07 3.07
C ALA A 26 10.57 -14.87 3.88
N ARG A 27 10.60 -13.96 4.85
CA ARG A 27 9.47 -13.70 5.75
C ARG A 27 8.45 -12.71 5.18
N PHE A 28 8.90 -11.65 4.53
CA PHE A 28 8.05 -10.49 4.23
C PHE A 28 7.76 -10.28 2.75
N SER A 29 8.53 -10.86 1.82
CA SER A 29 8.37 -10.60 0.38
C SER A 29 6.92 -10.70 -0.14
N PRO A 30 6.05 -11.62 0.33
CA PRO A 30 4.66 -11.67 -0.13
C PRO A 30 3.80 -10.43 0.20
N LEU A 31 4.23 -9.61 1.18
CA LEU A 31 3.47 -8.45 1.67
C LEU A 31 4.05 -7.11 1.20
N LEU A 32 5.36 -7.04 0.93
CA LEU A 32 6.04 -5.76 0.71
C LEU A 32 5.69 -5.09 -0.62
N SER A 33 5.11 -5.82 -1.58
CA SER A 33 4.65 -5.25 -2.85
C SER A 33 3.39 -4.39 -2.73
N ILE A 34 2.65 -4.53 -1.61
CA ILE A 34 1.46 -3.72 -1.30
C ILE A 34 1.71 -2.75 -0.13
N ASP A 35 2.88 -2.78 0.49
CA ASP A 35 3.28 -1.87 1.56
C ASP A 35 3.79 -0.55 0.97
N GLY A 36 2.86 0.37 0.76
CA GLY A 36 3.13 1.70 0.22
C GLY A 36 2.42 2.78 1.03
N THR A 37 3.01 3.97 1.04
CA THR A 37 2.42 5.17 1.64
C THR A 37 1.69 6.01 0.58
N GLU A 38 1.23 7.20 0.95
CA GLU A 38 0.42 8.14 0.14
C GLU A 38 1.21 8.79 -1.02
N VAL A 39 1.79 7.95 -1.89
CA VAL A 39 2.52 8.37 -3.08
C VAL A 39 1.59 8.52 -4.28
N ASN A 40 2.04 9.26 -5.29
CA ASN A 40 1.27 9.49 -6.52
C ASN A 40 0.81 8.15 -7.17
N GLY A 41 -0.51 7.97 -7.23
CA GLY A 41 -1.15 6.76 -7.75
C GLY A 41 -1.74 5.84 -6.67
N LEU A 42 -1.53 6.16 -5.40
CA LEU A 42 -2.26 5.63 -4.25
C LEU A 42 -3.17 6.72 -3.65
N ASP A 43 -4.13 6.30 -2.83
CA ASP A 43 -5.04 7.20 -2.11
C ASP A 43 -4.42 7.64 -0.77
N ASP A 44 -4.96 8.70 -0.17
CA ASP A 44 -4.50 9.24 1.12
C ASP A 44 -5.42 8.77 2.25
N LEU A 45 -4.86 8.08 3.25
CA LEU A 45 -5.65 7.58 4.38
C LEU A 45 -6.21 8.70 5.28
N HIS A 46 -5.47 9.80 5.43
CA HIS A 46 -5.88 10.95 6.23
C HIS A 46 -6.93 11.81 5.53
N HIS A 47 -6.93 11.82 4.20
CA HIS A 47 -7.93 12.54 3.39
C HIS A 47 -8.40 11.68 2.20
N PRO A 48 -9.22 10.64 2.45
CA PRO A 48 -9.54 9.66 1.43
C PRO A 48 -10.48 10.24 0.38
N THR A 49 -10.10 10.09 -0.89
CA THR A 49 -10.88 10.58 -2.02
C THR A 49 -11.18 9.52 -3.07
N GLY A 50 -10.46 8.39 -3.05
CA GLY A 50 -10.62 7.28 -3.98
C GLY A 50 -10.99 5.97 -3.27
N ALA A 51 -10.18 4.93 -3.49
CA ALA A 51 -10.48 3.57 -3.06
C ALA A 51 -10.69 3.44 -1.55
N ILE A 52 -10.02 4.25 -0.72
CA ILE A 52 -10.21 4.22 0.73
C ILE A 52 -11.60 4.75 1.08
N LYS A 53 -12.04 5.84 0.43
CA LYS A 53 -13.37 6.41 0.66
C LYS A 53 -14.47 5.45 0.21
N GLU A 54 -14.30 4.80 -0.94
CA GLU A 54 -15.21 3.77 -1.42
C GLU A 54 -15.32 2.61 -0.44
N ALA A 55 -14.18 2.09 0.05
CA ALA A 55 -14.16 1.04 1.05
C ALA A 55 -14.85 1.45 2.36
N GLN A 56 -14.65 2.68 2.82
CA GLN A 56 -15.34 3.22 4.01
C GLN A 56 -16.87 3.27 3.83
N LEU A 57 -17.35 3.68 2.65
CA LEU A 57 -18.78 3.72 2.34
C LEU A 57 -19.40 2.32 2.29
N LEU A 58 -18.72 1.37 1.64
CA LEU A 58 -19.16 -0.04 1.59
C LEU A 58 -19.21 -0.66 2.99
N ALA A 59 -18.25 -0.33 3.85
CA ALA A 59 -18.29 -0.74 5.25
C ALA A 59 -19.48 -0.09 5.98
N ALA A 60 -19.71 1.21 5.82
CA ALA A 60 -20.86 1.87 6.44
C ALA A 60 -22.20 1.23 6.02
N GLU A 61 -22.36 0.93 4.73
CA GLU A 61 -23.54 0.22 4.20
C GLU A 61 -23.68 -1.19 4.83
N ALA A 62 -22.61 -1.97 4.87
CA ALA A 62 -22.63 -3.34 5.39
C ALA A 62 -22.94 -3.40 6.89
N PHE A 63 -22.56 -2.37 7.65
CA PHE A 63 -22.72 -2.32 9.10
C PHE A 63 -23.84 -1.38 9.57
N GLY A 64 -24.55 -0.69 8.65
CA GLY A 64 -25.68 0.19 8.95
C GLY A 64 -25.31 1.48 9.68
N ALA A 65 -24.14 2.05 9.38
CA ALA A 65 -23.64 3.31 9.95
C ALA A 65 -23.98 4.54 9.10
#